data_AF-A0A7J3I7R6-F1
#
_entry.id   AF-A0A7J3I7R6-F1
#
_cell.length_a   1.000
_cell.length_b   1.000
_cell.length_c   1.000
_cell.angle_alpha   90.00
_cell.angle_beta   90.00
_cell.angle_gamma   90.00
#
_symmetry.space_group_name_H-M   'P 1'
#
loop_
_entity.id
_entity.type
_entity.pdbx_description
1 polymer ?
#
loop_
_entity_poly.entity_id
_entity_poly.type
_entity_poly.pdbx_seq_one_letter_code
_entity_poly.pdbx_strand_id
1 'polypeptide(L)' 'MKYLTPGPVQLPEAVIKAIARQPHFHRTDEFREIFREVLDKLTKITYGTPIIAPGTGTFAVDMMVYNYVNPGENVAVLV' A
#
# COMPACT_ATOMS: atom_id res chain seq x y z
N MET A 1 24.55 -11.34 -5.07
CA MET A 1 23.50 -12.31 -5.45
C MET A 1 22.21 -11.52 -5.65
N LYS A 2 21.50 -11.63 -6.78
CA LYS A 2 20.23 -10.91 -7.04
C LYS A 2 19.06 -11.83 -6.69
N TYR A 3 18.07 -11.37 -5.91
CA TYR A 3 16.85 -12.14 -5.67
C TYR A 3 15.97 -12.11 -6.93
N LEU A 4 15.59 -13.29 -7.42
CA LEU A 4 14.73 -13.49 -8.60
C LEU A 4 13.44 -14.24 -8.21
N THR A 5 12.89 -13.90 -7.05
CA THR A 5 11.58 -14.38 -6.59
C THR A 5 10.47 -13.43 -7.07
N PRO A 6 9.20 -13.89 -7.14
CA PRO A 6 8.06 -13.00 -7.43
C PRO A 6 7.71 -12.02 -6.29
N GLY A 7 8.52 -12.00 -5.23
CA GLY A 7 8.34 -11.18 -4.04
C GLY A 7 8.82 -11.91 -2.78
N PRO A 8 9.42 -11.22 -1.78
CA PRO A 8 9.87 -9.83 -1.83
C PRO A 8 11.09 -9.65 -2.76
N VAL A 9 11.42 -8.39 -3.09
CA VAL A 9 12.55 -8.05 -3.96
C VAL A 9 13.68 -7.39 -3.17
N GLN A 10 14.88 -7.30 -3.78
CA GLN A 10 15.97 -6.51 -3.20
C GLN A 10 15.62 -5.03 -3.18
N LEU A 11 15.80 -4.40 -2.01
CA LEU A 11 15.47 -2.99 -1.82
C LEU A 11 16.56 -2.08 -2.43
N PRO A 12 16.19 -1.02 -3.15
CA PRO A 12 17.11 0.05 -3.50
C PRO A 12 17.71 0.71 -2.25
N GLU A 13 18.94 1.20 -2.33
CA GLU A 13 19.65 1.83 -1.20
C GLU A 13 18.87 3.00 -0.57
N ALA A 14 18.17 3.79 -1.39
CA ALA A 14 17.33 4.90 -0.93
C ALA A 14 16.22 4.44 0.03
N VAL A 15 15.63 3.26 -0.19
CA VAL A 15 14.59 2.69 0.67
C VAL A 15 15.19 2.24 2.00
N ILE A 16 16.36 1.60 1.97
CA ILE A 16 17.09 1.17 3.17
C ILE A 16 17.42 2.40 4.04
N LYS A 17 17.94 3.47 3.44
CA LYS A 17 18.24 4.73 4.14
C LYS A 17 17.01 5.40 4.72
N ALA A 18 15.85 5.29 4.08
CA ALA A 18 14.60 5.85 4.58
C ALA A 18 14.08 5.08 5.81
N ILE A 19 14.09 3.74 5.74
CA ILE A 19 13.62 2.87 6.82
C ILE A 19 14.53 2.97 8.07
N ALA A 20 15.82 3.24 7.89
CA ALA A 20 16.77 3.41 8.99
C ALA A 20 16.58 4.70 9.83
N ARG A 21 15.70 5.62 9.41
CA ARG A 21 15.41 6.87 10.13
C ARG A 21 14.42 6.62 11.27
N GLN A 22 14.39 7.54 12.23
CA GLN A 22 13.35 7.55 13.26
C GLN A 22 11.97 7.78 12.60
N PRO A 23 10.95 6.96 12.91
CA PRO A 23 9.61 7.16 12.37
C PRO A 23 9.02 8.50 12.81
N HIS A 24 8.40 9.22 11.89
CA HIS A 24 7.64 10.43 12.22
C HIS A 24 6.37 10.05 13.00
N PHE A 25 5.96 10.91 13.94
CA PHE A 25 4.67 10.76 14.60
C PHE A 25 3.54 11.06 13.60
N HIS A 26 2.62 10.13 13.40
CA HIS A 26 1.61 10.16 12.32
C HIS A 26 0.63 11.35 12.33
N ARG A 27 0.62 12.17 13.38
CA ARG A 27 -0.24 13.38 13.47
C ARG A 27 0.52 14.69 13.26
N THR A 28 1.82 14.65 12.97
CA THR A 28 2.61 15.86 12.66
C THR A 28 2.34 16.34 11.24
N ASP A 29 2.59 17.62 10.99
CA ASP A 29 2.47 18.20 9.64
C ASP A 29 3.49 17.61 8.66
N GLU A 30 4.69 17.28 9.15
CA GLU A 30 5.71 16.58 8.37
C GLU A 30 5.21 15.21 7.85
N PHE A 31 4.58 14.40 8.71
CA PHE A 31 4.01 13.12 8.27
C PHE A 31 2.84 13.32 7.30
N ARG A 32 1.99 14.32 7.55
CA ARG A 32 0.86 14.64 6.65
C ARG A 32 1.34 15.02 5.26
N GLU A 33 2.43 15.77 5.15
CA GLU A 33 3.01 16.14 3.86
C GLU A 33 3.57 14.91 3.14
N ILE A 34 4.36 14.09 3.83
CA ILE A 34 4.88 12.82 3.26
C ILE A 34 3.73 11.94 2.77
N PHE A 35 2.67 11.80 3.56
CA PHE A 35 1.52 10.98 3.21
C PHE A 35 0.77 11.52 1.98
N ARG A 36 0.59 12.85 1.89
CA ARG A 36 -0.01 13.50 0.72
C ARG A 36 0.83 13.26 -0.54
N GLU A 37 2.14 13.46 -0.47
CA GLU A 37 3.04 13.21 -1.60
C GLU A 37 2.98 11.75 -2.08
N VAL A 38 2.85 10.80 -1.16
CA VAL A 38 2.70 9.38 -1.51
C VAL A 38 1.38 9.15 -2.25
N LEU A 39 0.26 9.70 -1.76
CA LEU A 39 -1.03 9.62 -2.47
C LEU A 39 -0.95 10.24 -3.87
N ASP A 40 -0.35 11.42 -4.01
CA ASP A 40 -0.18 12.10 -5.30
C ASP A 40 0.73 11.33 -6.28
N LYS A 41 1.68 10.55 -5.78
CA LYS A 41 2.48 9.64 -6.61
C LYS A 41 1.69 8.40 -7.01
N LEU A 42 0.85 7.86 -6.12
CA LEU A 42 0.02 6.70 -6.40
C LEU A 42 -1.02 7.01 -7.49
N THR A 43 -1.67 8.17 -7.47
CA THR A 43 -2.65 8.57 -8.50
C THR A 43 -2.08 8.59 -9.92
N LYS A 44 -0.76 8.67 -10.08
CA LYS A 44 -0.09 8.63 -11.39
C LYS A 44 0.04 7.21 -11.96
N ILE A 45 -0.10 6.19 -11.13
CA ILE A 45 0.06 4.77 -11.50
C ILE A 45 -1.19 3.92 -11.21
N THR A 46 -2.22 4.51 -10.60
CA THR A 46 -3.49 3.86 -10.28
C THR A 46 -4.67 4.63 -10.88
N TYR A 47 -5.78 3.95 -11.12
CA TYR A 47 -7.05 4.60 -11.45
C TYR A 47 -7.85 4.86 -10.18
N GLY A 48 -8.51 6.03 -10.11
CA GLY A 48 -9.34 6.42 -8.96
C GLY A 48 -8.54 6.94 -7.75
N THR A 49 -9.21 7.00 -6.60
CA THR A 49 -8.62 7.53 -5.36
C THR A 49 -7.84 6.41 -4.63
N PRO A 50 -6.51 6.53 -4.47
CA PRO A 50 -5.73 5.53 -3.76
C PRO A 50 -6.04 5.55 -2.26
N ILE A 51 -6.06 4.36 -1.66
CA ILE A 51 -6.18 4.16 -0.20
C ILE A 51 -4.95 3.41 0.28
N ILE A 52 -4.31 3.90 1.35
CA ILE A 52 -3.17 3.26 1.99
C ILE A 52 -3.64 2.67 3.32
N ALA A 53 -3.42 1.37 3.51
CA ALA A 53 -3.74 0.66 4.74
C ALA A 53 -2.54 -0.17 5.22
N PRO A 54 -2.32 -0.29 6.54
CA PRO A 54 -1.18 -1.04 7.08
C PRO A 54 -1.43 -2.55 6.99
N GLY A 55 -1.00 -3.17 5.88
CA GLY A 55 -1.11 -4.62 5.68
C GLY A 55 -0.43 -5.10 4.39
N THR A 56 -0.64 -6.36 4.05
CA THR A 56 -0.13 -6.98 2.81
C THR A 56 -1.16 -6.89 1.68
N GLY A 57 -0.81 -7.40 0.49
CA GLY A 57 -1.74 -7.49 -0.63
C GLY A 57 -3.02 -8.26 -0.31
N THR A 58 -2.95 -9.31 0.52
CA THR A 58 -4.15 -10.05 0.97
C THR A 58 -5.09 -9.17 1.78
N PHE A 59 -4.57 -8.32 2.66
CA PHE A 59 -5.38 -7.38 3.43
C PHE A 59 -6.04 -6.32 2.54
N ALA A 60 -5.36 -5.87 1.47
CA ALA A 60 -5.95 -4.98 0.50
C ALA A 60 -7.15 -5.62 -0.23
N VAL A 61 -7.04 -6.90 -0.61
CA VAL A 61 -8.16 -7.65 -1.21
C VAL A 61 -9.30 -7.83 -0.20
N ASP A 62 -8.98 -8.17 1.04
CA ASP A 62 -9.97 -8.33 2.12
C ASP A 62 -10.75 -7.02 2.37
N MET A 63 -10.05 -5.90 2.54
CA MET A 63 -10.67 -4.58 2.67
C MET A 63 -11.55 -4.23 1.47
N MET A 64 -11.10 -4.54 0.25
CA MET A 64 -11.90 -4.31 -0.96
C MET A 64 -13.19 -5.12 -0.90
N VAL A 65 -13.13 -6.44 -0.71
CA VAL A 65 -14.32 -7.30 -0.67
C VAL A 65 -15.28 -6.85 0.42
N TYR A 66 -14.77 -6.56 1.62
CA TYR A 66 -15.58 -6.13 2.76
C TYR A 66 -16.36 -4.83 2.50
N ASN A 67 -15.81 -3.91 1.69
CA ASN A 67 -16.47 -2.63 1.38
C ASN A 67 -17.38 -2.68 0.14
N TYR A 68 -17.24 -3.69 -0.73
CA TYR A 68 -18.01 -3.77 -1.97
C TYR A 68 -19.07 -4.88 -2.00
N VAL A 69 -18.98 -5.87 -1.11
CA VAL A 69 -19.88 -7.05 -1.11
C VAL A 69 -20.67 -7.11 0.19
N ASN A 70 -21.99 -7.14 0.10
CA ASN A 70 -22.87 -7.30 1.26
C ASN A 70 -23.06 -8.77 1.63
N PRO A 71 -23.32 -9.09 2.91
CA PRO A 71 -23.70 -10.43 3.33
C PRO A 71 -24.90 -10.96 2.52
N GLY A 72 -24.74 -12.13 1.90
CA GLY A 72 -25.78 -12.78 1.10
C GLY A 72 -25.77 -12.44 -0.40
N GLU A 73 -24.90 -11.55 -0.87
CA GLU A 73 -24.70 -11.33 -2.31
C GLU A 73 -23.97 -12.50 -2.96
N ASN A 74 -24.40 -12.86 -4.17
CA ASN A 74 -23.72 -13.87 -4.98
C ASN A 74 -22.58 -13.21 -5.77
N VAL A 75 -21.35 -13.73 -5.60
CA VAL A 75 -20.14 -13.22 -6.25
C VAL A 75 -19.49 -14.32 -7.09
N ALA A 76 -19.16 -14.02 -8.35
CA ALA A 76 -18.38 -14.92 -9.18
C ALA A 76 -16.88 -14.70 -8.90
N VAL A 77 -16.16 -15.79 -8.58
CA VAL A 77 -14.72 -15.76 -8.34
C VAL A 77 -14.03 -16.59 -9.42
N LEU A 78 -13.15 -15.95 -10.18
CA LEU A 78 -12.28 -16.64 -11.13
C LEU A 78 -11.00 -17.05 -10.41
N VAL A 79 -10.67 -18.34 -10.49
CA VAL A 79 -9.46 -18.94 -9.91
C VAL A 79 -8.52 -19.44 -11.02
#